data_AF-A0A6L4WQQ0-F1
#
_entry.id   AF-A0A6L4WQQ0-F1
#
_cell.length_a   1.000
_cell.length_b   1.000
_cell.length_c   1.000
_cell.angle_alpha   90.00
_cell.angle_beta   90.00
_cell.angle_gamma   90.00
#
_symmetry.space_group_name_H-M   'P 1'
#
loop_
_entity.id
_entity.type
_entity.pdbx_description
1 polymer ?
#
loop_
_entity_poly.entity_id
_entity_poly.type
_entity_poly.pdbx_seq_one_letter_code
_entity_poly.pdbx_strand_id
1 'polypeptide(L)'
;MISGVDSSQMAMLQQSTQSSSTNSLSSSQLETISSVLEDYDASNLSQSDAQSIVAAFENAGIEPSAELASAMEEAGFDAREIGDLAGGKSGGGMPPPPPAEETDSISSLLDTLLNTEEDEESTSTSFDDIMDYTSRILNLNDESKTEVMDLLDKYSNEDADYTAEETNNLLKTALSQILSDTNNYKSVSFYG
;
A
#
# COMPACT_ATOMS: atom_id res chain seq x y z
N MET A 1 -44.41 -14.33 -63.47
CA MET A 1 -45.30 -14.44 -62.28
C MET A 1 -44.37 -14.35 -61.07
N ILE A 2 -44.23 -13.18 -60.44
CA ILE A 2 -44.98 -12.63 -59.29
C ILE A 2 -45.00 -13.52 -58.04
N SER A 3 -44.71 -12.84 -56.91
CA SER A 3 -45.00 -13.17 -55.51
C SER A 3 -44.02 -14.14 -54.83
N GLY A 4 -43.48 -13.87 -53.63
CA GLY A 4 -43.66 -12.80 -52.63
C GLY A 4 -42.76 -13.16 -51.42
N VAL A 5 -42.05 -12.22 -50.78
CA VAL A 5 -42.38 -11.59 -49.47
C VAL A 5 -43.02 -12.57 -48.47
N ASP A 6 -42.69 -12.65 -47.18
CA ASP A 6 -41.86 -11.93 -46.20
C ASP A 6 -41.90 -12.82 -44.93
N SER A 7 -41.21 -12.42 -43.86
CA SER A 7 -41.46 -12.85 -42.47
C SER A 7 -40.91 -14.26 -42.13
N SER A 8 -39.84 -14.40 -41.35
CA SER A 8 -39.93 -14.12 -39.92
C SER A 8 -38.57 -14.33 -39.22
N GLN A 9 -38.10 -13.27 -38.54
CA GLN A 9 -37.34 -13.30 -37.26
C GLN A 9 -35.86 -13.72 -37.36
N MET A 10 -34.87 -12.85 -37.65
CA MET A 10 -34.37 -11.72 -36.85
C MET A 10 -35.20 -11.29 -35.63
N ALA A 11 -34.87 -11.83 -34.46
CA ALA A 11 -34.90 -11.17 -33.15
C ALA A 11 -34.62 -12.21 -32.06
N MET A 12 -33.39 -12.23 -31.53
CA MET A 12 -33.08 -12.51 -30.11
C MET A 12 -31.57 -12.35 -29.89
N LEU A 13 -31.06 -11.18 -30.29
CA LEU A 13 -29.82 -10.60 -29.76
C LEU A 13 -30.19 -9.29 -29.06
N GLN A 14 -31.01 -9.37 -28.01
CA GLN A 14 -31.14 -8.28 -27.05
C GLN A 14 -31.99 -8.78 -25.89
N GLN A 15 -31.35 -9.07 -24.76
CA GLN A 15 -31.79 -8.58 -23.46
C GLN A 15 -30.75 -9.00 -22.40
N SER A 16 -29.51 -8.55 -22.59
CA SER A 16 -28.72 -8.15 -21.43
C SER A 16 -29.41 -6.89 -20.93
N THR A 17 -30.38 -7.03 -20.03
CA THR A 17 -30.84 -5.88 -19.25
C THR A 17 -29.64 -5.40 -18.48
N GLN A 18 -29.02 -4.40 -19.08
CA GLN A 18 -28.20 -3.38 -18.49
C GLN A 18 -28.82 -2.99 -17.15
N SER A 19 -28.43 -3.70 -16.09
CA SER A 19 -28.39 -3.19 -14.74
C SER A 19 -27.40 -2.04 -14.81
N SER A 20 -27.91 -0.91 -15.30
CA SER A 20 -27.34 0.38 -15.04
C SER A 20 -27.51 0.53 -13.54
N SER A 21 -26.50 0.08 -12.79
CA SER A 21 -26.32 0.42 -11.38
C SER A 21 -26.32 1.93 -11.33
N THR A 22 -27.50 2.52 -11.14
CA THR A 22 -27.60 3.88 -10.65
C THR A 22 -26.97 3.80 -9.27
N ASN A 23 -25.72 4.25 -9.19
CA ASN A 23 -24.87 4.33 -7.99
C ASN A 23 -25.45 5.32 -6.96
N SER A 24 -26.77 5.38 -6.86
CA SER A 24 -27.53 6.36 -6.09
C SER A 24 -27.90 5.78 -4.76
N LEU A 25 -27.51 6.50 -3.72
CA LEU A 25 -27.74 6.12 -2.34
C LEU A 25 -29.25 6.16 -2.07
N SER A 26 -29.76 5.10 -1.44
CA SER A 26 -31.12 5.08 -0.93
C SER A 26 -31.26 6.05 0.25
N SER A 27 -32.49 6.48 0.53
CA SER A 27 -32.77 7.36 1.67
C SER A 27 -32.28 6.79 3.00
N SER A 28 -32.35 5.46 3.17
CA SER A 28 -31.83 4.76 4.36
C SER A 28 -30.32 4.85 4.48
N GLN A 29 -29.60 4.81 3.35
CA GLN A 29 -28.14 4.94 3.33
C GLN A 29 -27.72 6.38 3.66
N LEU A 30 -28.42 7.38 3.13
CA LEU A 30 -28.20 8.79 3.49
C LEU A 30 -28.42 9.06 4.98
N GLU A 31 -29.49 8.51 5.56
CA GLU A 31 -29.76 8.64 6.99
C GLU A 31 -28.68 7.98 7.85
N THR A 32 -28.14 6.85 7.37
CA THR A 32 -27.01 6.19 8.03
C THR A 32 -25.74 7.02 7.95
N ILE A 33 -25.46 7.66 6.79
CA ILE A 33 -24.29 8.53 6.61
C ILE A 33 -24.35 9.70 7.59
N SER A 34 -25.48 10.39 7.67
CA SER A 34 -25.64 11.51 8.61
C SER A 34 -25.49 11.05 10.06
N SER A 35 -26.14 9.94 10.44
CA SER A 35 -26.06 9.39 11.79
C SER A 35 -24.62 9.02 12.20
N VAL A 36 -23.88 8.35 11.31
CA VAL A 36 -22.49 7.97 11.57
C VAL A 36 -21.62 9.22 11.68
N LEU A 37 -21.74 10.18 10.77
CA LEU A 37 -20.87 11.37 10.73
C LEU A 37 -21.14 12.37 11.87
N GLU A 38 -22.33 12.37 12.46
CA GLU A 38 -22.66 13.23 13.62
C GLU A 38 -21.83 12.90 14.87
N ASP A 39 -21.36 11.66 15.01
CA ASP A 39 -20.54 11.23 16.15
C ASP A 39 -19.04 11.62 16.01
N TYR A 40 -18.61 12.11 14.84
CA TYR A 40 -17.21 12.43 14.55
C TYR A 40 -16.98 13.93 14.30
N ASP A 41 -15.73 14.38 14.45
CA ASP A 41 -15.33 15.76 14.17
C ASP A 41 -14.60 15.82 12.83
N ALA A 42 -15.21 16.49 11.84
CA ALA A 42 -14.65 16.67 10.51
C ALA A 42 -13.31 17.43 10.49
N SER A 43 -13.02 18.26 11.51
CA SER A 43 -11.78 19.03 11.58
C SER A 43 -10.62 18.26 12.23
N ASN A 44 -10.89 17.12 12.86
CA ASN A 44 -9.90 16.37 13.63
C ASN A 44 -10.15 14.86 13.55
N LEU A 45 -10.19 14.35 12.31
CA LEU A 45 -10.31 12.92 12.04
C LEU A 45 -8.97 12.22 12.23
N SER A 46 -8.95 11.18 13.07
CA SER A 46 -7.82 10.26 13.13
C SER A 46 -7.99 9.10 12.14
N GLN A 47 -6.90 8.39 11.86
CA GLN A 47 -6.94 7.15 11.07
C GLN A 47 -7.92 6.11 11.65
N SER A 48 -8.02 6.00 12.97
CA SER A 48 -8.95 5.07 13.62
C SER A 48 -10.42 5.49 13.42
N ASP A 49 -10.70 6.79 13.42
CA ASP A 49 -12.04 7.33 13.17
C ASP A 49 -12.44 7.08 11.72
N ALA A 50 -11.55 7.39 10.78
CA ALA A 50 -11.75 7.14 9.36
C ALA A 50 -12.05 5.66 9.06
N GLN A 51 -11.30 4.73 9.66
CA GLN A 51 -11.56 3.29 9.53
C GLN A 51 -12.94 2.91 10.08
N SER A 52 -13.34 3.49 11.21
CA SER A 52 -14.64 3.23 11.82
C SER A 52 -15.79 3.74 10.96
N ILE A 53 -15.64 4.93 10.36
CA ILE A 53 -16.61 5.53 9.44
C ILE A 53 -16.77 4.65 8.19
N VAL A 54 -15.66 4.24 7.56
CA VAL A 54 -15.69 3.39 6.36
C VAL A 54 -16.30 2.02 6.68
N ALA A 55 -15.91 1.39 7.79
CA ALA A 55 -16.48 0.12 8.20
C ALA A 55 -17.99 0.21 8.48
N ALA A 56 -18.47 1.32 9.04
CA ALA A 56 -19.90 1.55 9.23
C ALA A 56 -20.64 1.67 7.90
N PHE A 57 -20.04 2.35 6.91
CA PHE A 57 -20.60 2.46 5.56
C PHE A 57 -20.63 1.11 4.84
N GLU A 58 -19.54 0.33 4.89
CA GLU A 58 -19.51 -1.02 4.33
C GLU A 58 -20.55 -1.94 4.97
N ASN A 59 -20.74 -1.86 6.29
CA ASN A 59 -21.76 -2.63 7.01
C ASN A 59 -23.18 -2.25 6.59
N ALA A 60 -23.41 -0.97 6.28
CA ALA A 60 -24.66 -0.44 5.75
C ALA A 60 -24.85 -0.71 4.24
N GLY A 61 -23.89 -1.38 3.59
CA GLY A 61 -23.91 -1.65 2.14
C GLY A 61 -23.76 -0.37 1.31
N ILE A 62 -23.06 0.62 1.85
CA ILE A 62 -22.79 1.91 1.21
C ILE A 62 -21.44 1.78 0.52
N GLU A 63 -21.48 1.72 -0.82
CA GLU A 63 -20.27 1.65 -1.63
C GLU A 63 -19.66 3.05 -1.84
N PRO A 64 -18.33 3.16 -1.95
CA PRO A 64 -17.66 4.40 -2.29
C PRO A 64 -18.13 4.91 -3.66
N SER A 65 -18.76 6.08 -3.65
CA SER A 65 -19.39 6.68 -4.83
C SER A 65 -19.34 8.20 -4.78
N ALA A 66 -19.56 8.87 -5.91
CA ALA A 66 -19.61 10.33 -5.97
C ALA A 66 -20.76 10.91 -5.14
N GLU A 67 -21.87 10.18 -5.00
CA GLU A 67 -22.99 10.59 -4.15
C GLU A 67 -22.63 10.49 -2.65
N LEU A 68 -21.91 9.43 -2.25
CA LEU A 68 -21.36 9.35 -0.89
C LEU A 68 -20.42 10.53 -0.61
N ALA A 69 -19.52 10.84 -1.53
CA ALA A 69 -18.60 11.97 -1.37
C ALA A 69 -19.34 13.30 -1.20
N SER A 70 -20.40 13.52 -1.98
CA SER A 70 -21.22 14.74 -1.86
C SER A 70 -21.97 14.80 -0.52
N ALA A 71 -22.50 13.66 -0.05
CA ALA A 71 -23.20 13.58 1.24
C ALA A 71 -22.24 13.81 2.42
N MET A 72 -21.00 13.32 2.32
CA MET A 72 -19.95 13.56 3.31
C MET A 72 -19.49 15.02 3.31
N GLU A 73 -19.32 15.61 2.13
CA GLU A 73 -18.93 17.03 1.97
C GLU A 73 -19.98 17.97 2.57
N GLU A 74 -21.27 17.63 2.44
CA GLU A 74 -22.36 18.39 3.07
C GLU A 74 -22.32 18.32 4.61
N ALA A 75 -21.83 17.21 5.16
CA ALA A 75 -21.56 17.07 6.59
C ALA A 75 -20.21 17.68 7.01
N GLY A 76 -19.42 18.21 6.06
CA GLY A 76 -18.11 18.82 6.29
C GLY A 76 -16.92 17.87 6.20
N PHE A 77 -17.13 16.61 5.82
CA PHE A 77 -16.10 15.57 5.75
C PHE A 77 -15.63 15.36 4.30
N ASP A 78 -14.32 15.31 4.06
CA ASP A 78 -13.79 14.91 2.75
C ASP A 78 -13.72 13.38 2.66
N ALA A 79 -14.55 12.80 1.79
CA ALA A 79 -14.56 11.36 1.55
C ALA A 79 -13.22 10.82 1.01
N ARG A 80 -12.45 11.66 0.31
CA ARG A 80 -11.10 11.30 -0.13
C ARG A 80 -10.16 11.23 1.06
N GLU A 81 -10.17 12.23 1.92
CA GLU A 81 -9.35 12.27 3.13
C GLU A 81 -9.68 11.09 4.06
N ILE A 82 -10.95 10.79 4.29
CA ILE A 82 -11.37 9.61 5.05
C ILE A 82 -10.93 8.32 4.36
N GLY A 83 -11.06 8.23 3.04
CA GLY A 83 -10.59 7.06 2.29
C GLY A 83 -9.08 6.85 2.39
N ASP A 84 -8.31 7.94 2.34
CA ASP A 84 -6.85 7.91 2.48
C ASP A 84 -6.43 7.52 3.90
N LEU A 85 -7.09 8.08 4.91
CA LEU A 85 -6.87 7.75 6.32
C LEU A 85 -7.30 6.31 6.65
N ALA A 86 -8.46 5.87 6.17
CA ALA A 86 -8.99 4.53 6.43
C ALA A 86 -8.23 3.44 5.67
N GLY A 87 -7.92 3.71 4.41
CA GLY A 87 -7.25 2.80 3.48
C GLY A 87 -5.74 2.74 3.65
N GLY A 88 -5.13 3.66 4.41
CA GLY A 88 -3.78 3.55 4.94
C GLY A 88 -2.74 3.07 3.94
N LYS A 89 -2.83 3.53 2.68
CA LYS A 89 -1.84 3.50 1.59
C LYS A 89 -2.55 3.76 0.25
N SER A 90 -1.96 4.65 -0.53
CA SER A 90 -2.13 4.79 -1.99
C SER A 90 -3.30 5.64 -2.47
N GLY A 91 -2.96 6.87 -2.82
CA GLY A 91 -3.70 7.58 -3.85
C GLY A 91 -3.78 6.74 -5.13
N GLY A 92 -4.97 6.68 -5.72
CA GLY A 92 -5.18 6.39 -7.14
C GLY A 92 -4.96 4.93 -7.56
N GLY A 93 -6.02 4.34 -8.13
CA GLY A 93 -6.03 2.97 -8.63
C GLY A 93 -4.79 2.56 -9.44
N MET A 94 -4.23 1.43 -9.05
CA MET A 94 -3.43 0.57 -9.92
C MET A 94 -3.64 -0.87 -9.43
N PRO A 95 -3.79 -1.87 -10.32
CA PRO A 95 -3.72 -3.28 -9.93
C PRO A 95 -2.42 -3.54 -9.14
N PRO A 96 -2.44 -4.45 -8.15
CA PRO A 96 -1.33 -4.63 -7.22
C PRO A 96 -0.02 -4.89 -7.97
N PRO A 97 1.00 -4.02 -7.79
CA PRO A 97 2.36 -4.35 -8.16
C PRO A 97 2.87 -5.48 -7.24
N PRO A 98 3.87 -6.26 -7.69
CA PRO A 98 4.58 -7.21 -6.84
C PRO A 98 5.16 -6.49 -5.59
N PRO A 99 5.46 -7.25 -4.51
CA PRO A 99 5.65 -6.73 -3.15
C PRO A 99 6.72 -5.63 -3.07
N ALA A 100 6.28 -4.37 -3.02
CA ALA A 100 7.12 -3.19 -2.77
C ALA A 100 7.23 -2.85 -1.27
N GLU A 101 6.30 -3.34 -0.44
CA GLU A 101 6.24 -3.07 1.00
C GLU A 101 7.53 -3.46 1.76
N GLU A 102 8.21 -4.50 1.27
CA GLU A 102 9.46 -4.97 1.87
C GLU A 102 10.66 -4.13 1.41
N THR A 103 10.61 -3.50 0.25
CA THR A 103 11.74 -2.75 -0.33
C THR A 103 11.93 -1.42 0.38
N ASP A 104 10.83 -0.71 0.61
CA ASP A 104 10.84 0.60 1.27
C ASP A 104 11.24 0.49 2.75
N SER A 105 10.80 -0.58 3.42
CA SER A 105 11.12 -0.85 4.82
C SER A 105 12.62 -1.11 5.03
N ILE A 106 13.23 -1.95 4.19
CA ILE A 106 14.67 -2.25 4.25
C ILE A 106 15.48 -1.00 3.90
N SER A 107 15.06 -0.26 2.87
CA SER A 107 15.76 0.95 2.41
C SER A 107 15.78 2.05 3.46
N SER A 108 14.64 2.31 4.11
CA SER A 108 14.53 3.38 5.12
C SER A 108 15.32 3.06 6.39
N LEU A 109 15.35 1.78 6.77
CA LEU A 109 16.11 1.30 7.92
C LEU A 109 17.62 1.34 7.66
N LEU A 110 18.05 0.91 6.46
CA LEU A 110 19.44 1.08 6.01
C LEU A 110 19.82 2.55 5.95
N ASP A 111 18.99 3.42 5.39
CA ASP A 111 19.25 4.86 5.33
C ASP A 111 19.43 5.42 6.74
N THR A 112 18.52 5.16 7.66
CA THR A 112 18.62 5.64 9.05
C THR A 112 19.89 5.15 9.77
N LEU A 113 20.25 3.87 9.59
CA LEU A 113 21.40 3.25 10.22
C LEU A 113 22.74 3.61 9.55
N LEU A 114 22.71 3.86 8.24
CA LEU A 114 23.92 4.17 7.49
C LEU A 114 24.20 5.67 7.40
N ASN A 115 23.15 6.49 7.47
CA ASN A 115 23.17 7.94 7.40
C ASN A 115 23.16 8.55 8.81
N THR A 116 24.07 8.05 9.66
CA THR A 116 24.24 8.59 11.01
C THR A 116 25.24 9.74 10.99
N GLU A 117 24.70 10.95 11.16
CA GLU A 117 25.32 12.19 11.66
C GLU A 117 25.99 13.20 10.69
N GLU A 118 25.28 14.33 10.56
CA GLU A 118 25.63 15.70 10.99
C GLU A 118 26.90 16.43 10.52
N ASP A 119 27.84 15.86 9.78
CA ASP A 119 28.99 16.65 9.31
C ASP A 119 29.31 16.47 7.81
N GLU A 120 29.36 17.62 7.13
CA GLU A 120 29.51 17.86 5.68
C GLU A 120 30.81 17.32 5.05
N GLU A 121 31.57 16.44 5.69
CA GLU A 121 32.82 15.95 5.12
C GLU A 121 33.20 14.53 5.57
N SER A 122 32.82 13.56 4.74
CA SER A 122 33.47 12.25 4.50
C SER A 122 32.65 11.00 4.86
N THR A 123 32.20 10.33 3.79
CA THR A 123 31.61 8.97 3.74
C THR A 123 30.11 8.85 4.00
N SER A 124 29.32 9.78 3.43
CA SER A 124 27.90 9.52 3.16
C SER A 124 27.81 8.30 2.24
N THR A 125 27.27 7.19 2.77
CA THR A 125 26.85 6.06 1.94
C THR A 125 25.80 6.57 0.98
N SER A 126 26.12 6.51 -0.30
CA SER A 126 25.27 7.12 -1.30
C SER A 126 23.96 6.36 -1.36
N PHE A 127 22.88 7.06 -1.73
CA PHE A 127 21.59 6.44 -1.99
C PHE A 127 21.73 5.23 -2.95
N ASP A 128 22.65 5.30 -3.93
CA ASP A 128 23.02 4.18 -4.80
C ASP A 128 23.52 2.93 -4.05
N ASP A 129 24.33 3.09 -3.01
CA ASP A 129 24.83 1.97 -2.21
C ASP A 129 23.68 1.34 -1.41
N ILE A 130 22.84 2.17 -0.80
CA ILE A 130 21.65 1.74 -0.07
C ILE A 130 20.73 0.95 -1.00
N MET A 131 20.52 1.45 -2.22
CA MET A 131 19.69 0.80 -3.24
C MET A 131 20.28 -0.54 -3.73
N ASP A 132 21.61 -0.65 -3.85
CA ASP A 132 22.28 -1.90 -4.24
C ASP A 132 22.19 -2.94 -3.11
N TYR A 133 22.34 -2.51 -1.84
CA TYR A 133 22.11 -3.36 -0.67
C TYR A 133 20.67 -3.87 -0.63
N THR A 134 19.67 -2.99 -0.73
CA THR A 134 18.25 -3.38 -0.69
C THR A 134 17.93 -4.37 -1.81
N SER A 135 18.40 -4.11 -3.03
CA SER A 135 18.18 -4.99 -4.18
C SER A 135 18.78 -6.38 -3.98
N ARG A 136 19.99 -6.47 -3.42
CA ARG A 136 20.62 -7.76 -3.13
C ARG A 136 19.91 -8.49 -2.00
N ILE A 137 19.50 -7.79 -0.94
CA ILE A 137 18.76 -8.36 0.19
C ILE A 137 17.43 -8.96 -0.28
N LEU A 138 16.72 -8.31 -1.20
CA LEU A 138 15.44 -8.80 -1.73
C LEU A 138 15.61 -10.09 -2.55
N ASN A 139 16.75 -10.26 -3.20
CA ASN A 139 17.07 -11.46 -3.96
C ASN A 139 17.61 -12.61 -3.08
N LEU A 140 17.80 -12.38 -1.78
CA LEU A 140 18.17 -13.43 -0.84
C LEU A 140 17.04 -14.46 -0.67
N ASN A 141 17.42 -15.66 -0.26
CA ASN A 141 16.51 -16.66 0.25
C ASN A 141 15.88 -16.18 1.58
N ASP A 142 14.79 -16.81 1.99
CA ASP A 142 14.02 -16.32 3.14
C ASP A 142 14.79 -16.45 4.47
N GLU A 143 15.74 -17.40 4.57
CA GLU A 143 16.60 -17.59 5.74
C GLU A 143 17.61 -16.46 5.89
N SER A 144 18.37 -16.17 4.83
CA SER A 144 19.36 -15.08 4.80
C SER A 144 18.70 -13.70 4.86
N LYS A 145 17.49 -13.55 4.30
CA LYS A 145 16.71 -12.32 4.45
C LYS A 145 16.32 -12.07 5.91
N THR A 146 15.89 -13.12 6.61
CA THR A 146 15.56 -13.03 8.04
C THR A 146 16.78 -12.64 8.85
N GLU A 147 17.95 -13.24 8.57
CA GLU A 147 19.21 -12.89 9.23
C GLU A 147 19.59 -11.41 9.04
N VAL A 148 19.39 -10.87 7.83
CA VAL A 148 19.62 -9.43 7.57
C VAL A 148 18.65 -8.55 8.35
N MET A 149 17.37 -8.92 8.41
CA MET A 149 16.36 -8.15 9.15
C MET A 149 16.64 -8.13 10.65
N ASP A 150 16.95 -9.28 11.23
CA ASP A 150 17.32 -9.40 12.64
C ASP A 150 18.55 -8.56 12.96
N LEU A 151 19.51 -8.50 12.03
CA LEU A 151 20.71 -7.71 12.17
C LEU A 151 20.42 -6.21 12.13
N LEU A 152 19.62 -5.75 11.16
CA LEU A 152 19.18 -4.36 11.08
C LEU A 152 18.40 -3.94 12.34
N ASP A 153 17.46 -4.75 12.80
CA ASP A 153 16.65 -4.47 14.00
C ASP A 153 17.53 -4.41 15.27
N LYS A 154 18.48 -5.34 15.39
CA LYS A 154 19.44 -5.35 16.50
C LYS A 154 20.26 -4.07 16.59
N TYR A 155 20.68 -3.51 15.46
CA TYR A 155 21.46 -2.26 15.42
C TYR A 155 20.57 -1.00 15.41
N SER A 156 19.28 -1.13 15.09
CA SER A 156 18.31 -0.04 15.15
C SER A 156 17.79 0.23 16.55
N ASN A 157 17.94 -0.71 17.48
CA ASN A 157 17.56 -0.51 18.88
C ASN A 157 18.64 0.28 19.63
N GLU A 158 18.21 1.30 20.38
CA GLU A 158 19.04 2.27 21.12
C GLU A 158 19.89 1.67 22.26
N ASP A 159 19.76 0.36 22.51
CA ASP A 159 20.49 -0.41 23.54
C ASP A 159 21.86 -0.95 23.08
N ALA A 160 22.35 -0.57 21.89
CA ALA A 160 23.65 -1.00 21.42
C ALA A 160 24.79 -0.30 22.19
N ASP A 161 25.63 -1.07 22.90
CA ASP A 161 26.86 -0.63 23.56
C ASP A 161 27.94 -0.03 22.61
N TYR A 162 27.64 0.09 21.31
CA TYR A 162 28.57 0.53 20.27
C TYR A 162 28.24 1.96 19.81
N THR A 163 29.27 2.72 19.45
CA THR A 163 29.07 4.03 18.82
C THR A 163 28.38 3.90 17.46
N ALA A 164 27.77 4.98 16.96
CA ALA A 164 27.17 5.02 15.63
C ALA A 164 28.15 4.58 14.53
N GLU A 165 29.40 5.04 14.59
CA GLU A 165 30.44 4.70 13.63
C GLU A 165 30.84 3.22 13.69
N GLU A 166 30.96 2.66 14.90
CA GLU A 166 31.23 1.22 15.07
C GLU A 166 30.07 0.38 14.55
N THR A 167 28.84 0.78 14.86
CA THR A 167 27.60 0.13 14.39
C THR A 167 27.53 0.10 12.87
N ASN A 168 27.78 1.25 12.23
CA ASN A 168 27.80 1.39 10.78
C ASN A 168 28.83 0.47 10.11
N ASN A 169 30.06 0.43 10.65
CA ASN A 169 31.12 -0.42 10.12
C ASN A 169 30.83 -1.91 10.32
N LEU A 170 30.26 -2.29 11.47
CA LEU A 170 29.88 -3.67 11.77
C LEU A 170 28.73 -4.14 10.86
N LEU A 171 27.73 -3.28 10.69
CA LEU A 171 26.58 -3.49 9.82
C LEU A 171 27.00 -3.66 8.36
N LYS A 172 27.83 -2.75 7.83
CA LYS A 172 28.41 -2.86 6.47
C LYS A 172 29.19 -4.16 6.28
N THR A 173 30.02 -4.52 7.26
CA THR A 173 30.83 -5.75 7.19
C THR A 173 29.94 -7.00 7.15
N ALA A 174 28.93 -7.06 8.03
CA ALA A 174 28.02 -8.20 8.11
C ALA A 174 27.13 -8.31 6.86
N LEU A 175 26.55 -7.20 6.40
CA LEU A 175 25.79 -7.14 5.14
C LEU A 175 26.66 -7.61 3.97
N SER A 176 27.86 -7.07 3.82
CA SER A 176 28.75 -7.47 2.73
C SER A 176 29.07 -8.96 2.77
N GLN A 177 29.22 -9.55 3.96
CA GLN A 177 29.50 -10.97 4.12
C GLN A 177 28.31 -11.84 3.68
N ILE A 178 27.10 -11.53 4.16
CA ILE A 178 25.88 -12.27 3.80
C ILE A 178 25.60 -12.15 2.30
N LEU A 179 25.75 -10.95 1.74
CA LEU A 179 25.47 -10.67 0.34
C LEU A 179 26.56 -11.17 -0.62
N SER A 180 27.76 -11.45 -0.14
CA SER A 180 28.82 -12.04 -0.98
C SER A 180 28.61 -13.54 -1.23
N ASP A 181 27.87 -14.23 -0.35
CA ASP A 181 27.65 -15.66 -0.50
C ASP A 181 26.52 -15.92 -1.52
N THR A 182 26.89 -16.51 -2.67
CA THR A 182 25.93 -16.83 -3.73
C THR A 182 24.90 -17.87 -3.28
N ASN A 183 25.19 -18.70 -2.28
CA ASN A 183 24.25 -19.68 -1.73
C ASN A 183 23.09 -19.02 -0.97
N ASN A 184 23.28 -17.79 -0.52
CA ASN A 184 22.25 -17.03 0.21
C ASN A 184 21.17 -16.45 -0.71
N TYR A 185 21.33 -16.56 -2.03
CA TYR A 185 20.36 -16.05 -3.00
C TYR A 185 19.33 -17.09 -3.39
N LYS A 186 18.13 -16.63 -3.76
CA LYS A 186 17.07 -17.48 -4.32
C LYS A 186 17.62 -18.16 -5.59
N SER A 187 17.69 -19.48 -5.56
CA SER A 187 18.09 -20.26 -6.73
C SER A 187 17.00 -20.13 -7.79
N VAL A 188 17.24 -19.27 -8.78
CA VAL A 188 16.44 -19.23 -10.00
C VAL A 188 16.74 -20.50 -10.80
N SER A 189 15.96 -21.54 -10.55
CA SER A 189 15.95 -22.75 -11.39
C SER A 189 15.37 -22.40 -12.75
N PHE A 190 16.21 -21.91 -13.66
CA PHE A 190 15.89 -21.78 -15.07
C PHE A 190 15.87 -23.16 -15.74
N TYR A 191 14.89 -24.02 -15.42
CA TYR A 191 14.49 -25.15 -16.26
C TYR A 191 13.07 -25.60 -15.87
N GLY A 192 12.12 -25.35 -16.77
CA GLY A 192 10.75 -25.86 -16.76
C GLY A 192 10.18 -25.78 -18.17
#